data_AF-Q7V4Y3-F1
#
_entry.id   AF-Q7V4Y3-F1
#
_cell.length_a   1.000
_cell.length_b   1.000
_cell.length_c   1.000
_cell.angle_alpha   90.00
_cell.angle_beta   90.00
_cell.angle_gamma   90.00
#
_symmetry.space_group_name_H-M   'P 1'
#
loop_
_entity.id
_entity.type
_entity.pdbx_description
1 polymer ?
#
loop_
_entity_poly.entity_id
_entity_poly.type
_entity_poly.pdbx_seq_one_letter_code
_entity_poly.pdbx_strand_id
1 'polypeptide(L)'
;MTTHSEDAIKGRIAPLIAELRQVADELKQAESLLPLLREIETIHLDIQEGPFRQSLPEDLQDLYTLLQTMKKSGGWPYIPRLQLRTFIDLLGQDGAEITT
;
A
#
# COMPACT_ATOMS: atom_id res chain seq x y z
N MET A 1 16.60 2.06 20.88
CA MET A 1 17.69 2.37 19.93
C MET A 1 17.34 1.87 18.52
N THR A 2 16.18 2.25 17.97
CA THR A 2 15.71 1.81 16.63
C THR A 2 15.44 2.96 15.66
N THR A 3 15.47 4.21 16.15
CA THR A 3 15.14 5.43 15.38
C THR A 3 16.09 5.70 14.21
N HIS A 4 17.39 5.40 14.36
CA HIS A 4 18.37 5.66 13.33
C HIS A 4 18.16 4.83 12.04
N SER A 5 17.55 3.64 12.15
CA SER A 5 17.26 2.79 10.99
C SER A 5 16.00 3.25 10.25
N GLU A 6 14.96 3.66 10.98
CA GLU A 6 13.72 4.15 10.39
C GLU A 6 13.91 5.49 9.66
N ASP A 7 14.63 6.43 10.26
CA ASP A 7 14.94 7.73 9.63
C ASP A 7 15.84 7.56 8.39
N ALA A 8 16.78 6.60 8.42
CA ALA A 8 17.61 6.27 7.25
C ALA A 8 16.78 5.67 6.10
N ILE A 9 15.83 4.77 6.42
CA ILE A 9 14.91 4.21 5.42
C ILE A 9 14.01 5.31 4.85
N LYS A 10 13.42 6.15 5.70
CA LYS A 10 12.59 7.30 5.28
C LYS A 10 13.37 8.24 4.37
N GLY A 11 14.60 8.60 4.72
CA GLY A 11 15.44 9.47 3.90
C GLY A 11 15.77 8.88 2.52
N ARG A 12 16.03 7.57 2.46
CA ARG A 12 16.32 6.87 1.19
C ARG A 12 15.10 6.72 0.29
N ILE A 13 13.91 6.52 0.88
CA ILE A 13 12.66 6.29 0.13
C ILE A 13 11.95 7.62 -0.22
N ALA A 14 12.19 8.70 0.54
CA ALA A 14 11.60 10.01 0.31
C ALA A 14 11.64 10.52 -1.15
N PRO A 15 12.77 10.46 -1.89
CA PRO A 15 12.79 10.88 -3.29
C PRO A 15 11.89 10.01 -4.19
N LEU A 16 11.86 8.69 -3.97
CA LEU A 16 11.00 7.78 -4.74
C LEU A 16 9.52 8.06 -4.50
N ILE A 17 9.15 8.39 -3.26
CA ILE A 17 7.77 8.80 -2.94
C ILE A 17 7.43 10.13 -3.63
N ALA A 18 8.37 11.08 -3.66
CA ALA A 18 8.15 12.36 -4.33
C ALA A 18 7.94 12.16 -5.84
N GLU A 19 8.74 11.31 -6.49
CA GLU A 19 8.57 10.95 -7.90
C GLU A 19 7.22 10.26 -8.16
N LEU A 20 6.82 9.27 -7.34
CA LEU A 20 5.53 8.61 -7.46
C LEU A 20 4.35 9.58 -7.32
N ARG A 21 4.46 10.57 -6.41
CA ARG A 21 3.46 11.63 -6.26
C ARG A 21 3.40 12.54 -7.48
N GLN A 22 4.54 12.91 -8.04
CA GLN A 22 4.58 13.72 -9.24
C GLN A 22 3.92 13.00 -10.42
N VAL A 23 4.23 11.71 -10.62
CA VAL A 23 3.57 10.89 -11.65
C VAL A 23 2.06 10.84 -11.40
N ALA A 24 1.62 10.65 -10.17
CA ALA A 24 0.19 10.66 -9.84
C ALA A 24 -0.47 12.02 -10.15
N ASP A 25 0.18 13.14 -9.83
CA ASP A 25 -0.33 14.49 -10.10
C ASP A 25 -0.41 14.82 -11.60
N GLU A 26 0.49 14.24 -12.41
CA GLU A 26 0.48 14.36 -13.87
C GLU A 26 -0.68 13.56 -14.50
N LEU A 27 -1.10 12.45 -13.87
CA LEU A 27 -2.18 11.58 -14.32
C LEU A 27 -3.55 12.12 -13.87
N LYS A 28 -4.27 12.77 -14.79
CA LYS A 28 -5.56 13.43 -14.49
C LYS A 28 -6.79 12.54 -14.59
N GLN A 29 -6.64 11.29 -15.03
CA GLN A 29 -7.75 10.37 -15.32
C GLN A 29 -7.63 9.10 -14.46
N ALA A 30 -8.76 8.62 -13.94
CA ALA A 30 -8.83 7.47 -13.04
C ALA A 30 -8.23 6.21 -13.69
N GLU A 31 -8.49 5.99 -14.97
CA GLU A 31 -7.99 4.85 -15.75
C GLU A 31 -6.47 4.90 -15.90
N SER A 32 -5.91 6.10 -16.00
CA SER A 32 -4.46 6.32 -16.14
C SER A 32 -3.72 6.14 -14.80
N LEU A 33 -4.41 6.26 -13.67
CA LEU A 33 -3.88 5.96 -12.34
C LEU A 33 -3.85 4.45 -12.03
N LEU A 34 -4.69 3.64 -12.70
CA LEU A 34 -4.76 2.20 -12.43
C LEU A 34 -3.43 1.45 -12.65
N PRO A 35 -2.65 1.70 -13.73
CA PRO A 35 -1.32 1.11 -13.88
C PRO A 35 -0.38 1.47 -12.74
N LEU A 36 -0.33 2.75 -12.33
CA LEU A 36 0.52 3.21 -11.23
C LEU A 36 0.16 2.49 -9.91
N LEU A 37 -1.13 2.36 -9.63
CA LEU A 37 -1.63 1.68 -8.43
C LEU A 37 -1.30 0.18 -8.43
N ARG A 38 -1.38 -0.48 -9.60
CA ARG A 38 -1.02 -1.90 -9.75
C ARG A 38 0.47 -2.14 -9.54
N GLU A 39 1.34 -1.25 -10.05
CA GLU A 39 2.79 -1.36 -9.82
C GLU A 39 3.13 -1.20 -8.33
N ILE A 40 2.49 -0.25 -7.64
CA ILE A 40 2.65 -0.06 -6.19
C ILE A 40 2.17 -1.32 -5.43
N GLU A 41 1.04 -1.91 -5.83
CA GLU A 41 0.55 -3.17 -5.25
C GLU A 41 1.54 -4.32 -5.49
N THR A 42 2.09 -4.48 -6.69
CA THR A 42 3.11 -5.50 -6.99
C THR A 42 4.33 -5.35 -6.09
N ILE A 43 4.89 -4.14 -5.98
CA ILE A 43 6.05 -3.87 -5.11
C ILE A 43 5.71 -4.23 -3.65
N HIS A 44 4.50 -3.89 -3.22
CA HIS A 44 4.05 -4.23 -1.87
C HIS A 44 4.00 -5.74 -1.65
N LEU A 45 3.39 -6.48 -2.57
CA LEU A 45 3.28 -7.94 -2.51
C LEU A 45 4.66 -8.61 -2.55
N ASP A 46 5.56 -8.14 -3.39
CA ASP A 46 6.93 -8.67 -3.49
C ASP A 46 7.70 -8.50 -2.18
N ILE A 47 7.58 -7.34 -1.54
CA ILE A 47 8.18 -7.08 -0.23
C ILE A 47 7.54 -7.98 0.84
N GLN A 48 6.22 -8.15 0.81
CA GLN A 48 5.48 -8.96 1.77
C GLN A 48 5.83 -10.45 1.66
N GLU A 49 5.80 -11.01 0.45
CA GLU A 49 6.04 -12.45 0.21
C GLU A 49 7.52 -12.81 0.20
N GLY A 50 8.41 -11.86 -0.11
CA GLY A 50 9.85 -12.05 -0.10
C GLY A 50 10.49 -11.67 1.25
N PRO A 51 11.16 -10.51 1.33
CA PRO A 51 11.99 -10.15 2.48
C PRO A 51 11.22 -10.08 3.80
N PHE A 52 9.96 -9.64 3.80
CA PHE A 52 9.17 -9.61 5.03
C PHE A 52 8.88 -11.02 5.55
N ARG A 53 8.34 -11.90 4.69
CA ARG A 53 8.08 -13.30 5.05
C ARG A 53 9.33 -14.07 5.46
N GLN A 54 10.45 -13.84 4.78
CA GLN A 54 11.75 -14.43 5.12
C GLN A 54 12.33 -13.91 6.45
N SER A 55 11.93 -12.70 6.85
CA SER A 55 12.33 -12.12 8.14
C SER A 55 11.43 -12.54 9.31
N LEU A 56 10.33 -13.27 9.06
CA LEU A 56 9.45 -13.73 10.11
C LEU A 56 10.13 -14.81 10.95
N PRO A 57 9.96 -14.79 12.28
CA PRO A 57 10.42 -15.85 13.15
C PRO A 57 9.74 -17.18 12.80
N GLU A 58 10.51 -18.25 12.78
CA GLU A 58 9.97 -19.61 12.63
C GLU A 58 9.24 -20.08 13.90
N ASP A 59 9.60 -19.52 15.07
CA ASP A 59 8.97 -19.82 16.34
C ASP A 59 7.70 -18.98 16.57
N LEU A 60 6.65 -19.66 17.04
CA LEU A 60 5.31 -19.08 17.22
C LEU A 60 5.26 -18.01 18.33
N GLN A 61 6.08 -18.15 19.37
CA GLN A 61 6.16 -17.22 20.48
C GLN A 61 6.86 -15.93 20.06
N ASP A 62 7.92 -16.05 19.26
CA ASP A 62 8.64 -14.91 18.68
C ASP A 62 7.77 -14.20 17.63
N LEU A 63 7.03 -14.95 16.81
CA LEU A 63 6.04 -14.39 15.90
C LEU A 63 4.95 -13.61 16.67
N TYR A 64 4.43 -14.16 17.77
CA TYR A 64 3.44 -13.48 18.59
C TYR A 64 3.99 -12.18 19.20
N THR A 65 5.24 -12.19 19.65
CA THR A 65 5.95 -11.02 20.20
C THR A 65 6.16 -9.94 19.14
N LEU A 66 6.53 -10.35 17.92
CA LEU A 66 6.63 -9.46 16.76
C LEU A 66 5.26 -8.82 16.45
N LEU A 67 4.19 -9.61 16.37
CA LEU A 67 2.83 -9.13 16.09
C LEU A 67 2.33 -8.13 17.14
N GLN A 68 2.59 -8.38 18.43
CA GLN A 68 2.22 -7.45 19.51
C GLN A 68 3.02 -6.14 19.42
N THR A 69 4.28 -6.20 19.00
CA THR A 69 5.12 -5.02 18.79
C THR A 69 4.60 -4.19 17.61
N MET A 70 4.27 -4.82 16.49
CA MET A 70 3.71 -4.16 15.30
C MET A 70 2.32 -3.55 15.54
N LYS A 71 1.49 -4.18 16.38
CA LYS A 71 0.20 -3.59 16.79
C LYS A 71 0.37 -2.30 17.59
N LYS A 72 1.42 -2.20 18.41
CA LYS A 72 1.70 -0.99 19.21
C LYS A 72 2.28 0.16 18.40
N SER A 73 2.97 -0.11 17.29
CA SER A 73 3.63 0.90 16.46
C SER A 73 2.75 1.52 15.36
N GLY A 74 1.48 1.10 15.20
CA GLY A 74 0.56 1.73 14.24
C GLY A 74 -0.08 0.80 13.20
N GLY A 75 -0.05 -0.51 13.41
CA GLY A 75 -0.88 -1.47 12.67
C GLY A 75 -0.16 -2.19 11.53
N TRP A 76 -0.75 -3.33 11.13
CA TRP A 76 -0.35 -4.11 9.96
C TRP A 76 -0.36 -3.22 8.71
N PRO A 77 0.54 -3.39 7.72
CA PRO A 77 0.50 -2.58 6.50
C PRO A 77 -0.91 -2.65 5.90
N TYR A 78 -1.65 -1.56 6.05
CA TYR A 78 -2.98 -1.43 5.48
C TYR A 78 -2.80 -1.19 3.99
N ILE A 79 -3.03 -2.23 3.20
CA ILE A 79 -3.16 -2.14 1.75
C ILE A 79 -4.57 -1.61 1.48
N PRO A 80 -4.75 -0.37 0.99
CA PRO A 80 -6.04 0.07 0.52
C PRO A 80 -6.34 -0.76 -0.74
N ARG A 81 -7.12 -1.83 -0.59
CA ARG A 81 -7.74 -2.44 -1.76
C ARG A 81 -8.74 -1.40 -2.26
N LEU A 82 -8.42 -0.74 -3.37
CA LEU A 82 -9.45 -0.20 -4.24
C LEU A 82 -10.32 -1.39 -4.59
N GLN A 83 -11.38 -1.60 -3.81
CA GLN A 83 -12.34 -2.62 -4.10
C GLN A 83 -12.89 -2.21 -5.46
N LEU A 84 -12.67 -3.04 -6.48
CA LEU A 84 -13.33 -2.87 -7.78
C LEU A 84 -14.85 -2.62 -7.59
N ARG A 85 -15.42 -3.06 -6.45
CA ARG A 85 -16.75 -2.68 -5.98
C ARG A 85 -16.97 -1.17 -5.79
N THR A 86 -16.08 -0.43 -5.16
CA THR A 86 -16.21 1.04 -5.06
C THR A 86 -16.20 1.71 -6.43
N PHE A 87 -15.41 1.17 -7.38
CA PHE A 87 -15.39 1.65 -8.76
C PHE A 87 -16.66 1.27 -9.55
N ILE A 88 -17.16 0.04 -9.36
CA ILE A 88 -18.41 -0.43 -9.95
C ILE A 88 -19.62 0.31 -9.36
N ASP A 89 -19.63 0.59 -8.06
CA ASP A 89 -20.68 1.34 -7.39
C ASP A 89 -20.71 2.80 -7.90
N LEU A 90 -19.55 3.40 -8.17
CA LEU A 90 -19.45 4.74 -8.77
C LEU A 90 -19.98 4.75 -10.22
N LEU A 91 -19.60 3.76 -11.03
CA LEU A 91 -20.12 3.59 -12.40
C LEU A 91 -21.62 3.25 -12.44
N GLY A 92 -22.12 2.57 -11.42
CA GLY A 92 -23.55 2.23 -11.27
C GLY A 92 -24.43 3.42 -10.86
N GLN A 93 -23.86 4.46 -10.26
CA GLN A 93 -24.58 5.69 -9.89
C GLN A 93 -24.79 6.62 -11.09
N ASP A 94 -23.83 6.67 -12.03
CA ASP A 94 -23.94 7.47 -13.26
C ASP A 94 -24.89 6.85 -14.32
N GLY A 95 -25.24 5.57 -14.19
CA GLY A 95 -26.13 4.86 -15.11
C GLY A 95 -27.63 5.00 -14.83
N ALA A 96 -28.04 5.68 -13.74
CA ALA A 96 -29.43 5.69 -13.27
C ALA A 96 -30.24 6.94 -13.64
N GLU A 97 -29.65 7.95 -14.28
CA GLU A 97 -30.37 9.19 -14.70
C GLU A 97 -30.48 9.35 -16.23
N ILE A 98 -30.68 8.25 -16.96
CA ILE A 98 -31.06 8.35 -18.38
C ILE A 98 -32.18 7.37 -18.72
N THR A 99 -33.39 7.52 -18.17
CA THR A 99 -34.60 7.17 -18.93
C THR A 99 -35.81 7.99 -18.44
N THR A 100 -36.27 8.82 -19.37
CA THR A 100 -37.60 9.42 -19.59
C THR A 100 -38.79 8.72 -18.94
#